data_AF-A0A3S0FQQ2-F1
#
_entry.id   AF-A0A3S0FQQ2-F1
#
_cell.length_a   1.000
_cell.length_b   1.000
_cell.length_c   1.000
_cell.angle_alpha   90.00
_cell.angle_beta   90.00
_cell.angle_gamma   90.00
#
_symmetry.space_group_name_H-M   'P 1'
#
loop_
_entity.id
_entity.type
_entity.pdbx_description
1 polymer ?
#
loop_
_entity_poly.entity_id
_entity_poly.type
_entity_poly.pdbx_seq_one_letter_code
_entity_poly.pdbx_strand_id
1 'polypeptide(L)'
;MFSNATFDFLADLAAHNDRAWFEANKDRYEALVRQPALDFIMDMEAPLAQFAPNFRVDARKMGGSLMRVYRDTRFSRDKTPYKTNVGIHFRHALGKNVHAPGYYLHISNAECFFAVGCWHPEADALGRIRDLIVAQPKKWFRARDDKKFAAQWQRGGDSLSRPPRGYPVHHPAIEDLKYKDFIA
;
A
#
# COMPACT_ATOMS: atom_id res chain seq x y z
N MET A 1 -18.40 -5.60 8.50
CA MET A 1 -18.28 -5.43 7.03
C MET A 1 -18.48 -3.97 6.61
N PHE A 2 -17.79 -3.51 5.56
CA PHE A 2 -17.93 -2.15 5.02
C PHE A 2 -19.32 -1.91 4.43
N SER A 3 -19.81 -0.68 4.50
CA SER A 3 -21.12 -0.27 3.95
C SER A 3 -21.09 1.18 3.47
N ASN A 4 -22.20 1.65 2.87
CA ASN A 4 -22.35 3.06 2.49
C ASN A 4 -22.10 4.02 3.67
N ALA A 5 -22.46 3.62 4.90
CA ALA A 5 -22.21 4.42 6.10
C ALA A 5 -20.70 4.65 6.37
N THR A 6 -19.82 3.76 5.91
CA THR A 6 -18.37 3.99 5.95
C THR A 6 -18.00 5.16 5.04
N PHE A 7 -18.53 5.19 3.81
CA PHE A 7 -18.26 6.26 2.85
C PHE A 7 -18.91 7.60 3.27
N ASP A 8 -20.09 7.56 3.87
CA ASP A 8 -20.74 8.76 4.43
C ASP A 8 -19.89 9.35 5.56
N PHE A 9 -19.36 8.51 6.46
CA PHE A 9 -18.44 8.97 7.51
C PHE A 9 -17.15 9.56 6.93
N LEU A 10 -16.56 8.94 5.89
CA LEU A 10 -15.34 9.46 5.26
C LEU A 10 -15.59 10.79 4.54
N ALA A 11 -16.77 10.99 3.96
CA ALA A 11 -17.19 12.28 3.39
C ALA A 11 -17.36 13.36 4.47
N ASP A 12 -18.05 13.04 5.57
CA ASP A 12 -18.17 13.93 6.73
C ASP A 12 -16.80 14.31 7.28
N LEU A 13 -15.90 13.33 7.43
CA LEU A 13 -14.54 13.57 7.90
C LEU A 13 -13.74 14.46 6.95
N ALA A 14 -13.97 14.37 5.64
CA ALA A 14 -13.35 15.26 4.67
C ALA A 14 -13.87 16.70 4.80
N ALA A 15 -15.17 16.88 5.04
CA ALA A 15 -15.78 18.19 5.24
C ALA A 15 -15.40 18.83 6.59
N HIS A 16 -15.15 18.01 7.62
CA HIS A 16 -14.92 18.44 9.01
C HIS A 16 -13.61 17.86 9.57
N ASN A 17 -12.50 18.02 8.84
CA ASN A 17 -11.22 17.42 9.19
C ASN A 17 -10.48 18.23 10.28
N ASP A 18 -11.03 18.24 11.49
CA ASP A 18 -10.44 18.84 12.68
C ASP A 18 -10.57 17.95 13.91
N ARG A 19 -9.77 18.24 14.95
CA ARG A 19 -9.67 17.38 16.13
C ARG A 19 -10.95 17.36 16.98
N ALA A 20 -11.64 18.49 17.10
CA ALA A 20 -12.81 18.60 17.95
C ALA A 20 -13.97 17.81 17.35
N TRP A 21 -14.18 17.95 16.04
CA TRP A 21 -15.19 17.18 15.32
C TRP A 21 -14.89 15.68 15.39
N PHE A 22 -13.63 15.26 15.17
CA PHE A 22 -13.29 13.84 15.22
C PHE A 22 -13.49 13.24 16.62
N GLU A 23 -13.12 13.94 17.69
CA GLU A 23 -13.32 13.40 19.05
C GLU A 23 -14.82 13.25 19.37
N ALA A 24 -15.66 14.20 18.95
CA ALA A 24 -17.11 14.11 19.10
C ALA A 24 -17.74 12.98 18.26
N ASN A 25 -17.07 12.55 17.18
CA ASN A 25 -17.54 11.52 16.25
C ASN A 25 -16.74 10.22 16.32
N LYS A 26 -15.94 10.04 17.38
CA LYS A 26 -15.00 8.92 17.53
C LYS A 26 -15.71 7.57 17.59
N ASP A 27 -16.85 7.49 18.25
CA ASP A 27 -17.65 6.25 18.31
C ASP A 27 -18.19 5.87 16.93
N ARG A 28 -18.58 6.86 16.11
CA ARG A 28 -18.95 6.63 14.70
C ARG A 28 -17.76 6.11 13.91
N TYR A 29 -16.57 6.67 14.10
CA TYR A 29 -15.36 6.16 13.45
C TYR A 29 -15.05 4.71 13.86
N GLU A 30 -15.15 4.38 15.15
CA GLU A 30 -14.92 3.01 15.64
C GLU A 30 -15.92 2.04 14.99
N ALA A 31 -17.21 2.37 14.99
CA ALA A 31 -18.28 1.49 14.50
C ALA A 31 -18.35 1.39 12.97
N LEU A 32 -18.16 2.51 12.26
CA LEU A 32 -18.43 2.60 10.82
C LEU A 32 -17.17 2.42 9.96
N VAL A 33 -15.98 2.61 10.53
CA VAL A 33 -14.71 2.54 9.78
C VAL A 33 -13.77 1.50 10.37
N ARG A 34 -13.42 1.62 11.66
CA ARG A 34 -12.40 0.77 12.26
C ARG A 34 -12.86 -0.68 12.37
N GLN A 35 -14.02 -0.93 12.99
CA GLN A 35 -14.51 -2.29 13.20
C GLN A 35 -14.71 -3.03 11.87
N PRO A 36 -15.36 -2.46 10.84
CA PRO A 36 -15.44 -3.06 9.51
C PRO A 36 -14.08 -3.42 8.90
N ALA A 37 -13.07 -2.57 9.09
CA ALA A 37 -11.73 -2.83 8.58
C ALA A 37 -11.05 -3.99 9.33
N LEU A 38 -11.24 -4.09 10.65
CA LEU A 38 -10.71 -5.19 11.45
C LEU A 38 -11.39 -6.51 11.12
N ASP A 39 -12.71 -6.52 10.94
CA ASP A 39 -13.47 -7.69 10.50
C ASP A 39 -12.91 -8.21 9.16
N PHE A 40 -12.76 -7.31 8.18
CA PHE A 40 -12.17 -7.66 6.88
C PHE A 40 -10.75 -8.22 7.01
N ILE A 41 -9.91 -7.63 7.87
CA ILE A 41 -8.55 -8.13 8.12
C ILE A 41 -8.60 -9.56 8.66
N MET A 42 -9.47 -9.85 9.63
CA MET A 42 -9.62 -11.20 10.19
C MET A 42 -10.11 -12.19 9.13
N ASP A 43 -11.10 -11.80 8.31
CA ASP A 43 -11.65 -12.66 7.24
C ASP A 43 -10.60 -13.02 6.18
N MET A 44 -9.54 -12.22 6.04
CA MET A 44 -8.43 -12.48 5.13
C MET A 44 -7.41 -13.50 5.63
N GLU A 45 -7.47 -13.96 6.89
CA GLU A 45 -6.49 -14.89 7.46
C GLU A 45 -6.40 -16.21 6.68
N ALA A 46 -7.52 -16.93 6.53
CA ALA A 46 -7.53 -18.22 5.85
C ALA A 46 -7.22 -18.10 4.34
N PRO A 47 -7.82 -17.17 3.57
CA PRO A 47 -7.47 -16.98 2.17
C PRO A 47 -5.99 -16.63 1.96
N LEU A 48 -5.46 -15.69 2.74
CA LEU A 48 -4.07 -15.23 2.57
C LEU A 48 -3.07 -16.34 2.91
N ALA A 49 -3.34 -17.14 3.93
CA ALA A 49 -2.50 -18.28 4.29
C ALA A 49 -2.38 -19.32 3.15
N GLN A 50 -3.42 -19.46 2.31
CA GLN A 50 -3.44 -20.43 1.22
C GLN A 50 -2.49 -20.06 0.07
N PHE A 51 -2.43 -18.79 -0.34
CA PHE A 51 -1.65 -18.37 -1.52
C PHE A 51 -0.41 -17.54 -1.20
N ALA A 52 -0.34 -16.93 -0.01
CA ALA A 52 0.71 -16.00 0.39
C ALA A 52 1.09 -16.20 1.88
N PRO A 53 1.55 -17.40 2.28
CA PRO A 53 1.77 -17.77 3.69
C PRO A 53 2.81 -16.92 4.42
N ASN A 54 3.66 -16.19 3.70
CA ASN A 54 4.65 -15.30 4.27
C ASN A 54 4.11 -13.90 4.58
N PHE A 55 2.83 -13.60 4.31
CA PHE A 55 2.23 -12.29 4.58
C PHE A 55 1.36 -12.37 5.82
N ARG A 56 1.45 -11.33 6.66
CA ARG A 56 0.83 -11.32 7.98
C ARG A 56 -0.54 -10.65 7.95
N VAL A 57 -1.51 -11.35 8.52
CA VAL A 57 -2.77 -10.80 9.00
C VAL A 57 -2.61 -10.40 10.46
N ASP A 58 -2.96 -9.16 10.78
CA ASP A 58 -2.84 -8.62 12.13
C ASP A 58 -3.95 -7.60 12.38
N ALA A 59 -5.03 -8.02 13.02
CA ALA A 59 -6.20 -7.18 13.31
C ALA A 59 -6.05 -6.30 14.56
N ARG A 60 -4.82 -5.98 14.99
CA ARG A 60 -4.62 -5.02 16.09
C ARG A 60 -5.00 -3.60 15.62
N LYS A 61 -5.73 -2.88 16.49
CA LYS A 61 -6.12 -1.47 16.28
C LYS A 61 -4.93 -0.53 16.01
N MET A 62 -3.76 -0.85 16.56
CA MET A 62 -2.53 -0.10 16.41
C MET A 62 -1.37 -1.03 16.06
N GLY A 63 -0.62 -0.68 15.03
CA GLY A 63 0.59 -1.41 14.61
C GLY A 63 0.33 -2.67 13.78
N GLY A 64 -0.93 -3.11 13.65
CA GLY A 64 -1.32 -4.24 12.81
C GLY A 64 -1.43 -3.91 11.31
N SER A 65 -2.24 -4.67 10.58
CA SER A 65 -2.50 -4.50 9.15
C SER A 65 -3.32 -3.23 8.87
N LEU A 66 -4.12 -2.76 9.82
CA LEU A 66 -4.83 -1.49 9.68
C LEU A 66 -3.88 -0.30 9.89
N MET A 67 -3.82 0.59 8.90
CA MET A 67 -3.05 1.82 9.01
C MET A 67 -3.74 2.85 9.91
N ARG A 68 -2.94 3.67 10.60
CA ARG A 68 -3.44 4.77 11.42
C ARG A 68 -4.24 5.78 10.58
N VAL A 69 -5.35 6.25 11.15
CA VAL A 69 -6.19 7.34 10.60
C VAL A 69 -5.48 8.69 10.65
N TYR A 70 -4.58 8.91 11.62
CA TYR A 70 -3.84 10.17 11.71
C TYR A 70 -2.93 10.36 10.49
N ARG A 71 -2.88 11.58 9.98
CA ARG A 71 -1.95 11.99 8.92
C ARG A 71 -0.58 12.32 9.50
N ASP A 72 0.48 12.17 8.72
CA ASP A 72 1.77 12.78 9.03
C ASP A 72 1.83 14.15 8.34
N THR A 73 1.83 15.22 9.12
CA THR A 73 1.74 16.58 8.57
C THR A 73 3.07 17.33 8.63
N ARG A 74 4.15 16.71 9.12
CA ARG A 74 5.45 17.39 9.33
C ARG A 74 5.99 17.99 8.03
N PHE A 75 5.92 17.23 6.94
CA PHE A 75 6.44 17.63 5.62
C PHE A 75 5.35 17.89 4.59
N SER A 76 4.08 17.69 4.94
CA SER A 76 2.94 17.90 4.04
C SER A 76 2.54 19.38 3.98
N ARG A 77 2.15 19.87 2.80
CA ARG A 77 1.47 21.18 2.66
C ARG A 77 0.06 21.14 3.25
N ASP A 78 -0.63 20.01 3.06
CA ASP A 78 -1.91 19.75 3.70
C ASP A 78 -1.69 19.42 5.18
N LYS A 79 -2.28 20.23 6.06
CA LYS A 79 -2.14 20.15 7.52
C LYS A 79 -3.33 19.50 8.21
N THR A 80 -4.27 18.93 7.47
CA THR A 80 -5.40 18.19 8.04
C THR A 80 -4.90 17.04 8.96
N PRO A 81 -5.48 16.88 10.16
CA PRO A 81 -5.01 15.91 11.15
C PRO A 81 -5.32 14.45 10.77
N TYR A 82 -6.36 14.20 9.98
CA TYR A 82 -6.84 12.85 9.67
C TYR A 82 -6.79 12.54 8.17
N LYS A 83 -6.55 11.28 7.86
CA LYS A 83 -6.70 10.71 6.53
C LYS A 83 -8.18 10.46 6.27
N THR A 84 -8.62 10.76 5.06
CA THR A 84 -9.98 10.52 4.55
C THR A 84 -10.07 9.19 3.78
N ASN A 85 -9.15 8.28 4.06
CA ASN A 85 -9.09 6.96 3.46
C ASN A 85 -8.78 5.90 4.52
N VAL A 86 -9.28 4.69 4.29
CA VAL A 86 -8.87 3.47 5.01
C VAL A 86 -7.74 2.83 4.23
N GLY A 87 -6.64 2.54 4.91
CA GLY A 87 -5.52 1.80 4.36
C GLY A 87 -5.32 0.51 5.14
N ILE A 88 -5.36 -0.63 4.45
CA ILE A 88 -5.07 -1.94 5.03
C ILE A 88 -3.86 -2.50 4.29
N HIS A 89 -2.85 -2.95 5.04
CA HIS A 89 -1.61 -3.46 4.48
C HIS A 89 -1.23 -4.81 5.10
N PHE A 90 -1.34 -5.89 4.31
CA PHE A 90 -0.83 -7.21 4.67
C PHE A 90 0.65 -7.29 4.27
N ARG A 91 1.53 -7.17 5.28
CA ARG A 91 2.98 -7.05 5.09
C ARG A 91 3.66 -8.40 5.09
N HIS A 92 4.71 -8.53 4.28
CA HIS A 92 5.60 -9.69 4.35
C HIS A 92 6.18 -9.84 5.76
N ALA A 93 6.31 -11.07 6.26
CA ALA A 93 6.68 -11.39 7.64
C ALA A 93 8.10 -10.93 8.03
N LEU A 94 8.98 -10.76 7.04
CA LEU A 94 10.32 -10.21 7.21
C LEU A 94 10.35 -8.67 7.21
N GLY A 95 9.25 -8.03 6.82
CA GLY A 95 9.09 -6.59 6.76
C GLY A 95 8.87 -5.96 8.13
N LYS A 96 9.63 -4.90 8.43
CA LYS A 96 9.52 -4.18 9.72
C LYS A 96 8.64 -2.93 9.65
N ASN A 97 8.39 -2.39 8.46
CA ASN A 97 7.68 -1.12 8.26
C ASN A 97 6.75 -1.19 7.03
N VAL A 98 6.20 -0.04 6.65
CA VAL A 98 5.25 0.10 5.53
C VAL A 98 5.89 -0.04 4.15
N HIS A 99 7.22 0.00 4.05
CA HIS A 99 7.98 -0.11 2.80
C HIS A 99 8.38 -1.55 2.47
N ALA A 100 7.98 -2.49 3.33
CA ALA A 100 8.12 -3.91 3.02
C ALA A 100 7.16 -4.32 1.91
N PRO A 101 7.48 -5.39 1.15
CA PRO A 101 6.55 -5.98 0.20
C PRO A 101 5.23 -6.33 0.88
N GLY A 102 4.12 -6.07 0.21
CA GLY A 102 2.80 -6.35 0.76
C GLY A 102 1.65 -6.20 -0.21
N TYR A 103 0.47 -6.55 0.28
CA TYR A 103 -0.82 -6.31 -0.36
C TYR A 103 -1.51 -5.15 0.34
N TYR A 104 -1.93 -4.15 -0.43
CA TYR A 104 -2.52 -2.93 0.07
C TYR A 104 -3.94 -2.77 -0.47
N LEU A 105 -4.88 -2.50 0.42
CA LEU A 105 -6.25 -2.10 0.09
C LEU A 105 -6.45 -0.63 0.48
N HIS A 106 -6.88 0.16 -0.51
CA HIS A 106 -7.29 1.54 -0.34
C HIS A 106 -8.82 1.64 -0.43
N ILE A 107 -9.44 2.32 0.53
CA ILE A 107 -10.86 2.65 0.48
C ILE A 107 -11.03 4.15 0.76
N SER A 108 -11.62 4.88 -0.17
CA SER A 108 -12.00 6.28 -0.02
C SER A 108 -13.17 6.63 -0.94
N ASN A 109 -13.78 7.81 -0.74
CA ASN A 109 -14.82 8.31 -1.65
C ASN A 109 -14.28 8.68 -3.04
N ALA A 110 -12.97 8.97 -3.18
CA ALA A 110 -12.38 9.34 -4.46
C ALA A 110 -12.07 8.09 -5.30
N GLU A 111 -11.48 7.08 -4.67
CA GLU A 111 -11.14 5.82 -5.30
C GLU A 111 -11.03 4.68 -4.28
N CYS A 112 -11.28 3.47 -4.77
CA CYS A 112 -10.98 2.23 -4.08
C CYS A 112 -10.11 1.38 -5.00
N PHE A 113 -8.96 0.92 -4.50
CA PHE A 113 -8.05 0.09 -5.28
C PHE A 113 -7.32 -0.91 -4.41
N PHE A 114 -6.82 -1.95 -5.06
CA PHE A 114 -5.95 -2.94 -4.47
C PHE A 114 -4.61 -2.89 -5.19
N ALA A 115 -3.52 -2.95 -4.41
CA ALA A 115 -2.16 -2.88 -4.93
C ALA A 115 -1.30 -3.97 -4.30
N VAL A 116 -0.25 -4.39 -5.01
CA VAL A 116 0.72 -5.36 -4.54
C VAL A 116 2.14 -4.90 -4.86
N GLY A 117 3.09 -5.27 -4.00
CA GLY A 117 4.51 -5.10 -4.27
C GLY A 117 5.21 -4.27 -3.20
N CYS A 118 6.25 -3.55 -3.61
CA CYS A 118 7.12 -2.78 -2.71
C CYS A 118 7.00 -1.29 -3.04
N TRP A 119 6.26 -0.55 -2.21
CA TRP A 119 6.10 0.90 -2.34
C TRP A 119 7.17 1.65 -1.53
N HIS A 120 7.92 2.51 -2.21
CA HIS A 120 9.03 3.28 -1.70
C HIS A 120 10.02 2.44 -0.86
N PRO A 121 10.57 1.32 -1.41
CA PRO A 121 11.60 0.56 -0.71
C PRO A 121 12.76 1.44 -0.26
N GLU A 122 13.30 1.12 0.91
CA GLU A 122 14.56 1.68 1.40
C GLU A 122 15.69 1.45 0.37
N ALA A 123 16.69 2.34 0.36
CA ALA A 123 17.73 2.36 -0.66
C ALA A 123 18.44 1.01 -0.86
N ASP A 124 18.73 0.28 0.23
CA ASP A 124 19.34 -1.07 0.17
C ASP A 124 18.40 -2.08 -0.52
N ALA A 125 17.13 -2.14 -0.10
CA ALA A 125 16.16 -3.05 -0.69
C ALA A 125 15.92 -2.73 -2.18
N LEU A 126 15.82 -1.44 -2.52
CA LEU A 126 15.68 -0.96 -3.89
C LEU A 126 16.90 -1.35 -4.76
N GLY A 127 18.10 -1.20 -4.23
CA GLY A 127 19.33 -1.66 -4.88
C GLY A 127 19.30 -3.17 -5.14
N ARG A 128 18.94 -3.97 -4.13
CA ARG A 128 18.87 -5.44 -4.26
C ARG A 128 17.81 -5.89 -5.28
N ILE A 129 16.67 -5.21 -5.39
CA ILE A 129 15.68 -5.47 -6.44
C ILE A 129 16.31 -5.23 -7.82
N ARG A 130 16.94 -4.07 -8.01
CA ARG A 130 17.59 -3.70 -9.27
C ARG A 130 18.73 -4.66 -9.64
N ASP A 131 19.56 -5.05 -8.68
CA ASP A 131 20.65 -6.00 -8.88
C ASP A 131 20.12 -7.36 -9.35
N LEU A 132 19.01 -7.82 -8.78
CA LEU A 132 18.38 -9.07 -9.20
C LEU A 132 17.80 -8.97 -10.62
N ILE A 133 17.22 -7.83 -10.99
CA ILE A 133 16.73 -7.57 -12.36
C ILE A 133 17.91 -7.57 -13.35
N VAL A 134 19.06 -6.99 -12.99
CA VAL A 134 20.27 -7.02 -13.84
C VAL A 134 20.87 -8.40 -13.96
N ALA A 135 20.93 -9.15 -12.86
CA ALA A 135 21.46 -10.50 -12.87
C ALA A 135 20.54 -11.47 -13.63
N GLN A 136 19.22 -11.24 -13.61
CA GLN A 136 18.22 -12.18 -14.14
C GLN A 136 17.12 -11.48 -14.98
N PRO A 137 17.45 -10.72 -16.02
CA PRO A 137 16.49 -9.87 -16.75
C PRO A 137 15.39 -10.68 -17.43
N LYS A 138 15.72 -11.87 -17.94
CA LYS A 138 14.73 -12.76 -18.57
C LYS A 138 13.66 -13.22 -17.57
N LYS A 139 14.02 -13.47 -16.30
CA LYS A 139 13.05 -13.84 -15.26
C LYS A 139 12.16 -12.65 -14.91
N TRP A 140 12.74 -11.46 -14.81
CA TRP A 140 11.99 -10.23 -14.60
C TRP A 140 10.97 -9.99 -15.72
N PHE A 141 11.40 -10.01 -16.99
CA PHE A 141 10.50 -9.81 -18.13
C PHE A 141 9.40 -10.87 -18.18
N ARG A 142 9.72 -12.14 -17.91
CA ARG A 142 8.71 -13.19 -17.84
C ARG A 142 7.63 -12.92 -16.79
N ALA A 143 8.00 -12.40 -15.62
CA ALA A 143 7.03 -12.07 -14.57
C ALA A 143 6.25 -10.80 -14.90
N ARG A 144 6.96 -9.75 -15.33
CA ARG A 144 6.41 -8.43 -15.70
C ARG A 144 5.42 -8.52 -16.86
N ASP A 145 5.75 -9.31 -17.88
CA ASP A 145 5.00 -9.44 -19.13
C ASP A 145 4.11 -10.70 -19.15
N ASP A 146 3.94 -11.36 -18.00
CA ASP A 146 3.00 -12.49 -17.91
C ASP A 146 1.60 -12.01 -18.27
N LYS A 147 0.95 -12.70 -19.23
CA LYS A 147 -0.33 -12.27 -19.78
C LYS A 147 -1.45 -12.26 -18.74
N LYS A 148 -1.43 -13.18 -17.77
CA LYS A 148 -2.44 -13.22 -16.72
C LYS A 148 -2.23 -12.07 -15.74
N PHE A 149 -0.97 -11.79 -15.40
CA PHE A 149 -0.62 -10.64 -14.58
C PHE A 149 -1.02 -9.32 -15.25
N ALA A 150 -0.56 -9.07 -16.47
CA ALA A 150 -0.82 -7.82 -17.20
C ALA A 150 -2.31 -7.61 -17.56
N ALA A 151 -3.13 -8.65 -17.55
CA ALA A 151 -4.57 -8.55 -17.75
C ALA A 151 -5.32 -8.07 -16.50
N GLN A 152 -4.72 -8.19 -15.31
CA GLN A 152 -5.37 -7.87 -14.03
C GLN A 152 -4.68 -6.74 -13.27
N TRP A 153 -3.39 -6.53 -13.53
CA TRP A 153 -2.54 -5.63 -12.76
C TRP A 153 -1.89 -4.59 -13.66
N GLN A 154 -1.82 -3.36 -13.17
CA GLN A 154 -1.17 -2.26 -13.85
C GLN A 154 -0.01 -1.74 -13.01
N ARG A 155 1.21 -1.89 -13.52
CA ARG A 155 2.39 -1.35 -12.84
C ARG A 155 2.29 0.16 -12.69
N GLY A 156 2.69 0.67 -11.53
CA GLY A 156 2.61 2.08 -11.20
C GLY A 156 3.76 2.57 -10.31
N GLY A 157 3.58 3.78 -9.77
CA GLY A 157 4.53 4.43 -8.88
C GLY A 157 5.58 5.28 -9.61
N ASP A 158 6.48 5.84 -8.81
CA ASP A 158 7.44 6.84 -9.26
C ASP A 158 8.61 6.22 -10.02
N SER A 159 9.16 6.97 -10.97
CA SER A 159 10.36 6.61 -11.71
C SER A 159 11.36 7.76 -11.79
N LEU A 160 12.62 7.41 -12.04
CA LEU A 160 13.68 8.35 -12.36
C LEU A 160 13.61 8.75 -13.83
N SER A 161 13.89 10.02 -14.14
CA SER A 161 14.02 10.48 -15.53
C SER A 161 15.28 9.96 -16.21
N ARG A 162 16.32 9.65 -15.43
CA ARG A 162 17.62 9.15 -15.90
C ARG A 162 17.91 7.76 -15.34
N PRO A 163 18.70 6.92 -16.05
CA PRO A 163 19.19 5.67 -15.49
C PRO A 163 19.78 5.84 -14.09
N PRO A 164 19.48 4.93 -13.14
CA PRO A 164 20.09 4.97 -11.83
C PRO A 164 21.62 4.80 -11.92
N ARG A 165 22.36 5.56 -11.10
CA ARG A 165 23.82 5.47 -11.05
C ARG A 165 24.26 4.06 -10.66
N GLY A 166 25.32 3.56 -11.29
CA GLY A 166 25.87 2.22 -11.01
C GLY A 166 25.31 1.10 -11.88
N TYR A 167 24.32 1.38 -12.72
CA TYR A 167 23.74 0.41 -13.64
C TYR A 167 24.11 0.70 -15.11
N PRO A 168 24.32 -0.32 -15.96
CA PRO A 168 24.66 -0.11 -17.37
C PRO A 168 23.53 0.60 -18.12
N VAL A 169 23.84 1.73 -18.75
CA VAL A 169 22.84 2.58 -19.45
C VAL A 169 22.16 1.88 -20.64
N HIS A 170 22.81 0.86 -21.21
CA HIS A 170 22.28 0.06 -22.32
C HIS A 170 21.75 -1.31 -21.86
N HIS A 171 21.51 -1.50 -20.56
CA HIS A 171 20.93 -2.74 -20.05
C HIS A 171 19.50 -2.93 -20.63
N PRO A 172 19.10 -4.14 -21.06
CA PRO A 172 17.79 -4.36 -21.66
C PRO A 172 16.61 -4.01 -20.73
N ALA A 173 16.82 -4.07 -19.42
CA ALA A 173 15.81 -3.71 -18.41
C ALA A 173 15.95 -2.26 -17.89
N ILE A 174 16.69 -1.38 -18.58
CA ILE A 174 17.07 -0.07 -18.02
C ILE A 174 15.86 0.80 -17.65
N GLU A 175 14.77 0.73 -18.42
CA GLU A 175 13.53 1.45 -18.10
C GLU A 175 12.89 0.91 -16.81
N ASP A 176 12.97 -0.40 -16.56
CA ASP A 176 12.48 -0.97 -15.30
C ASP A 176 13.38 -0.57 -14.11
N LEU A 177 14.69 -0.46 -14.33
CA LEU A 177 15.61 -0.04 -13.28
C LEU A 177 15.38 1.41 -12.82
N LYS A 178 14.75 2.25 -13.66
CA LYS A 178 14.39 3.62 -13.29
C LYS A 178 13.28 3.68 -12.25
N TYR A 179 12.44 2.66 -12.11
CA TYR A 179 11.40 2.67 -11.09
C TYR A 179 11.99 2.81 -9.68
N LYS A 180 11.33 3.63 -8.87
CA LYS A 180 11.55 3.77 -7.44
C LYS A 180 10.60 2.88 -6.66
N ASP A 181 9.43 2.62 -7.24
CA ASP A 181 8.39 1.74 -6.72
C ASP A 181 8.28 0.48 -7.56
N PHE A 182 8.16 -0.66 -6.91
CA PHE A 182 7.91 -1.95 -7.58
C PHE A 182 6.53 -2.45 -7.18
N ILE A 183 5.50 -1.73 -7.64
CA ILE A 183 4.09 -2.00 -7.35
C ILE A 183 3.25 -2.20 -8.61
N ALA A 184 2.11 -2.86 -8.46
CA ALA A 184 1.06 -2.96 -9.45
C ALA A 184 -0.33 -2.98 -8.80
#